data_AF-A0A9D8T5N3-F1
#
_entry.id   AF-A0A9D8T5N3-F1
#
_cell.length_a   1.000
_cell.length_b   1.000
_cell.length_c   1.000
_cell.angle_alpha   90.00
_cell.angle_beta   90.00
_cell.angle_gamma   90.00
#
_symmetry.space_group_name_H-M   'P 1'
#
loop_
_entity.id
_entity.type
_entity.pdbx_description
1 polymer ?
#
loop_
_entity_poly.entity_id
_entity_poly.type
_entity_poly.pdbx_seq_one_letter_code
_entity_poly.pdbx_strand_id
1 'polypeptide(L)'
;MKKILTMAGIMLAGLAALTGCKTQEDYANDRAVNAVQHWEQSRWNKFDEKHEFKLEECISLAMEHNLDIKVAKLEEEVTRNQMIAEAMGMLPELTVSNNYSHRDNTAASSSKSVSEGGATYNYSTSTERDINYLNIDLALSLMDFGLAAANTVQANDRTLIREQRTRRAAQNLQLDVVRVYFQVAAAQKAITITNDLLNKCKTRYELIREMAQKKYIDPFRAFDETRRFVDMEKRLTNYTRSYDNSRAELRALLGLAGSNDIIVDSSMLNVDMPPVFDLPSIEVQEQIALLNRPELYEIDMTRHINVVELYKTIIMMFPNVRMYLDFTNSTNSFLYHSSWMKIGIRAAYNLLKLPQQIMRARSYYKQIEAEDARNYAQAIGIIAQVRIANANLKSMRDRFVLDNNIYKAYSENLKNAEKGLKSGTGLTQLELDHIRLATAETQIERLMSLGNYYVAYYRVLNTMGIDGTKIGANDSFVKACQQKLEAARAEAEEGIREAWEVARQEKWVDIPVAPPSVAKKAAPAAKAEVVAAPVVEEAPVVEEVIDFSNVTIEPLFADCVDFETFSKSDFRA
;
A
#
# COMPACT_ATOMS: atom_id res chain seq x y z
N MET A 1 1.08 -43.28 38.61
CA MET A 1 0.93 -43.71 37.20
C MET A 1 -0.49 -43.57 36.63
N LYS A 2 -1.52 -44.36 37.05
CA LYS A 2 -2.88 -44.32 36.46
C LYS A 2 -3.52 -42.93 36.41
N LYS A 3 -3.45 -42.15 37.50
CA LYS A 3 -4.06 -40.80 37.58
C LYS A 3 -3.43 -39.77 36.64
N ILE A 4 -2.12 -39.85 36.40
CA ILE A 4 -1.38 -38.92 35.52
C ILE A 4 -1.65 -39.26 34.05
N LEU A 5 -1.66 -40.56 33.70
CA LEU A 5 -2.05 -41.01 32.36
C LEU A 5 -3.50 -40.67 32.02
N THR A 6 -4.43 -40.78 32.98
CA THR A 6 -5.81 -40.35 32.77
C THR A 6 -5.92 -38.84 32.59
N MET A 7 -5.17 -38.03 33.33
CA MET A 7 -5.20 -36.57 33.20
C MET A 7 -4.60 -36.11 31.86
N ALA A 8 -3.49 -36.71 31.45
CA ALA A 8 -2.90 -36.47 30.13
C ALA A 8 -3.84 -36.90 29.00
N GLY A 9 -4.51 -38.06 29.15
CA GLY A 9 -5.54 -38.51 28.22
C GLY A 9 -6.74 -37.57 28.13
N ILE A 10 -7.21 -37.03 29.25
CA ILE A 10 -8.29 -36.03 29.30
C ILE A 10 -7.85 -34.69 28.69
N MET A 11 -6.61 -34.25 28.93
CA MET A 11 -6.07 -33.05 28.30
C MET A 11 -5.88 -33.21 26.79
N LEU A 12 -5.36 -34.36 26.33
CA LEU A 12 -5.24 -34.67 24.90
C LEU A 12 -6.61 -34.77 24.23
N ALA A 13 -7.59 -35.40 24.88
CA ALA A 13 -8.96 -35.45 24.39
C ALA A 13 -9.63 -34.06 24.38
N GLY A 14 -9.36 -33.23 25.40
CA GLY A 14 -9.84 -31.85 25.46
C GLY A 14 -9.20 -30.95 24.41
N LEU A 15 -7.90 -31.08 24.15
CA LEU A 15 -7.19 -30.37 23.09
C LEU A 15 -7.69 -30.80 21.71
N ALA A 16 -7.87 -32.10 21.48
CA ALA A 16 -8.44 -32.61 20.23
C ALA A 16 -9.89 -32.14 20.01
N ALA A 17 -10.67 -31.94 21.09
CA ALA A 17 -12.02 -31.38 21.01
C ALA A 17 -12.04 -29.87 20.71
N LEU A 18 -10.98 -29.13 21.05
CA LEU A 18 -10.85 -27.69 20.76
C LEU A 18 -10.28 -27.40 19.37
N THR A 19 -9.64 -28.39 18.74
CA THR A 19 -9.04 -28.27 17.39
C THR A 19 -9.79 -29.11 16.36
N GLY A 20 -11.12 -28.98 16.30
CA GLY A 20 -11.90 -29.58 15.23
C GLY A 20 -11.46 -29.00 13.88
N CYS A 21 -10.90 -29.82 12.99
CA CYS A 21 -10.66 -29.42 11.61
C CYS A 21 -12.00 -29.09 10.95
N LYS A 22 -12.18 -27.84 10.53
CA LYS A 22 -13.34 -27.45 9.74
C LYS A 22 -13.28 -28.14 8.38
N THR A 23 -14.36 -28.82 8.03
CA THR A 23 -14.55 -29.37 6.69
C THR A 23 -14.96 -28.26 5.71
N GLN A 24 -14.92 -28.55 4.42
CA GLN A 24 -15.44 -27.64 3.40
C GLN A 24 -16.92 -27.28 3.63
N GLU A 25 -17.72 -28.22 4.15
CA GLU A 25 -19.13 -28.01 4.47
C GLU A 25 -19.31 -27.04 5.64
N ASP A 26 -18.44 -27.13 6.67
CA ASP A 26 -18.44 -26.17 7.79
C ASP A 26 -18.16 -24.74 7.30
N TYR A 27 -17.19 -24.56 6.40
CA TYR A 27 -16.93 -23.25 5.78
C TYR A 27 -18.08 -22.75 4.90
N ALA A 28 -18.79 -23.65 4.21
CA ALA A 28 -19.97 -23.29 3.44
C ALA A 28 -21.11 -22.82 4.36
N ASN A 29 -21.31 -23.49 5.49
CA ASN A 29 -22.28 -23.10 6.52
C ASN A 29 -21.92 -21.74 7.15
N ASP A 30 -20.65 -21.53 7.51
CA ASP A 30 -20.16 -20.23 7.99
C ASP A 30 -20.40 -19.14 6.95
N ARG A 31 -20.14 -19.41 5.66
CA ARG A 31 -20.40 -18.46 4.58
C ARG A 31 -21.88 -18.13 4.46
N ALA A 32 -22.78 -19.09 4.62
CA ALA A 32 -24.22 -18.87 4.61
C ALA A 32 -24.66 -17.96 5.77
N VAL A 33 -24.19 -18.23 6.99
CA VAL A 33 -24.46 -17.39 8.17
C VAL A 33 -23.91 -15.97 7.97
N ASN A 34 -22.65 -15.86 7.55
CA ASN A 34 -22.01 -14.58 7.28
C ASN A 34 -22.71 -13.82 6.14
N ALA A 35 -23.21 -14.49 5.11
CA ALA A 35 -23.93 -13.84 4.02
C ALA A 35 -25.21 -13.15 4.52
N VAL A 36 -25.98 -13.82 5.39
CA VAL A 36 -27.18 -13.23 6.01
C VAL A 36 -26.79 -12.05 6.91
N GLN A 37 -25.80 -12.22 7.78
CA GLN A 37 -25.34 -11.16 8.67
C GLN A 37 -24.81 -9.94 7.92
N HIS A 38 -23.96 -10.14 6.91
CA HIS A 38 -23.40 -9.05 6.11
C HIS A 38 -24.50 -8.35 5.31
N TRP A 39 -25.47 -9.10 4.77
CA TRP A 39 -26.65 -8.51 4.11
C TRP A 39 -27.46 -7.65 5.07
N GLU A 40 -27.73 -8.11 6.28
CA GLU A 40 -28.44 -7.33 7.29
C GLU A 40 -27.65 -6.08 7.71
N GLN A 41 -26.37 -6.23 8.05
CA GLN A 41 -25.46 -5.13 8.41
C GLN A 41 -25.39 -4.05 7.34
N SER A 42 -25.39 -4.45 6.07
CA SER A 42 -25.36 -3.52 4.94
C SER A 42 -26.53 -2.51 4.95
N ARG A 43 -27.68 -2.86 5.54
CA ARG A 43 -28.89 -2.04 5.53
C ARG A 43 -28.94 -0.95 6.61
N TRP A 44 -28.02 -0.95 7.58
CA TRP A 44 -28.05 -0.04 8.73
C TRP A 44 -27.40 1.32 8.44
N ASN A 45 -26.55 1.42 7.42
CA ASN A 45 -25.93 2.69 6.99
C ASN A 45 -26.83 3.44 5.99
N LYS A 46 -27.89 4.07 6.50
CA LYS A 46 -28.78 4.92 5.69
C LYS A 46 -28.57 6.39 6.01
N PHE A 47 -28.24 7.16 4.98
CA PHE A 47 -28.20 8.62 5.02
C PHE A 47 -29.50 9.21 4.47
N ASP A 48 -29.78 10.48 4.80
CA ASP A 48 -30.94 11.22 4.29
C ASP A 48 -30.90 11.30 2.76
N GLU A 49 -31.95 10.80 2.11
CA GLU A 49 -32.08 10.70 0.65
C GLU A 49 -32.13 12.07 -0.05
N LYS A 50 -32.30 13.17 0.69
CA LYS A 50 -32.38 14.53 0.14
C LYS A 50 -31.12 15.36 0.32
N HIS A 51 -30.09 14.82 0.95
CA HIS A 51 -28.86 15.56 1.21
C HIS A 51 -28.00 15.68 -0.05
N GLU A 52 -27.56 16.90 -0.35
CA GLU A 52 -26.63 17.18 -1.45
C GLU A 52 -25.19 17.16 -0.92
N PHE A 53 -24.45 16.10 -1.25
CA PHE A 53 -23.12 15.87 -0.71
C PHE A 53 -22.07 16.74 -1.42
N LYS A 54 -21.26 17.45 -0.62
CA LYS A 54 -20.10 18.20 -1.14
C LYS A 54 -18.87 17.30 -1.23
N LEU A 55 -17.90 17.69 -2.06
CA LEU A 55 -16.67 16.91 -2.23
C LEU A 55 -15.92 16.65 -0.91
N GLU A 56 -15.74 17.69 -0.10
CA GLU A 56 -15.04 17.59 1.19
C GLU A 56 -15.75 16.62 2.14
N GLU A 57 -17.08 16.66 2.15
CA GLU A 57 -17.92 15.76 2.93
C GLU A 57 -17.82 14.31 2.45
N CYS A 58 -17.85 14.08 1.13
CA CYS A 58 -17.62 12.75 0.56
C CYS A 58 -16.25 12.18 0.95
N ILE A 59 -15.19 13.00 0.93
CA ILE A 59 -13.86 12.55 1.35
C ILE A 59 -13.86 12.18 2.83
N SER A 60 -14.43 13.03 3.70
CA SER A 60 -14.51 12.75 5.14
C SER A 60 -15.31 11.49 5.45
N LEU A 61 -16.48 11.32 4.82
CA LEU A 61 -17.32 10.13 4.98
C LEU A 61 -16.60 8.86 4.50
N ALA A 62 -15.92 8.91 3.35
CA ALA A 62 -15.12 7.79 2.88
C ALA A 62 -14.01 7.43 3.90
N MET A 63 -13.28 8.42 4.42
CA MET A 63 -12.21 8.16 5.40
C MET A 63 -12.72 7.56 6.72
N GLU A 64 -13.96 7.88 7.10
CA GLU A 64 -14.59 7.39 8.32
C GLU A 64 -15.20 5.98 8.16
N HIS A 65 -15.86 5.74 7.02
CA HIS A 65 -16.71 4.56 6.84
C HIS A 65 -16.19 3.54 5.82
N ASN A 66 -15.14 3.86 5.06
CA ASN A 66 -14.57 2.91 4.10
C ASN A 66 -13.99 1.69 4.84
N LEU A 67 -14.46 0.50 4.43
CA LEU A 67 -14.12 -0.76 5.08
C LEU A 67 -12.64 -1.15 4.86
N ASP A 68 -12.03 -0.77 3.74
CA ASP A 68 -10.62 -1.07 3.46
C ASP A 68 -9.70 -0.29 4.40
N ILE A 69 -10.03 0.98 4.68
CA ILE A 69 -9.31 1.78 5.69
C ILE A 69 -9.50 1.20 7.08
N LYS A 70 -10.70 0.71 7.41
CA LYS A 70 -10.95 0.05 8.70
C LYS A 70 -10.12 -1.23 8.85
N VAL A 71 -10.03 -2.05 7.80
CA VAL A 71 -9.17 -3.25 7.78
C VAL A 71 -7.70 -2.85 7.95
N ALA A 72 -7.22 -1.83 7.21
CA ALA A 72 -5.84 -1.36 7.32
C ALA A 72 -5.48 -0.91 8.75
N LYS A 73 -6.38 -0.20 9.45
CA LYS A 73 -6.18 0.18 10.86
C LYS A 73 -6.14 -1.02 11.81
N LEU A 74 -7.01 -2.02 11.60
CA LEU A 74 -6.97 -3.25 12.40
C LEU A 74 -5.67 -4.04 12.17
N GLU A 75 -5.16 -4.08 10.94
CA GLU A 75 -3.85 -4.69 10.66
C GLU A 75 -2.69 -3.95 11.35
N GLU A 76 -2.76 -2.61 11.43
CA GLU A 76 -1.80 -1.81 12.19
C GLU A 76 -1.81 -2.21 13.68
N GLU A 77 -2.99 -2.30 14.30
CA GLU A 77 -3.15 -2.77 15.69
C GLU A 77 -2.62 -4.19 15.90
N VAL A 78 -2.84 -5.10 14.94
CA VAL A 78 -2.28 -6.44 14.97
C VAL A 78 -0.76 -6.40 15.00
N THR A 79 -0.12 -5.60 14.13
CA THR A 79 1.35 -5.48 14.14
C THR A 79 1.89 -4.82 15.40
N ARG A 80 1.16 -3.84 15.96
CA ARG A 80 1.49 -3.21 17.23
C ARG A 80 1.46 -4.23 18.39
N ASN A 81 0.45 -5.08 18.43
CA ASN A 81 0.35 -6.16 19.42
C ASN A 81 1.45 -7.22 19.24
N GLN A 82 1.83 -7.54 17.99
CA GLN A 82 2.97 -8.41 17.70
C GLN A 82 4.28 -7.80 18.21
N MET A 83 4.49 -6.49 18.00
CA MET A 83 5.67 -5.79 18.53
C MET A 83 5.73 -5.82 20.05
N ILE A 84 4.60 -5.63 20.74
CA ILE A 84 4.53 -5.78 22.21
C ILE A 84 4.84 -7.23 22.62
N ALA A 85 4.35 -8.23 21.89
CA ALA A 85 4.63 -9.64 22.17
C ALA A 85 6.13 -9.97 22.02
N GLU A 86 6.80 -9.44 20.99
CA GLU A 86 8.26 -9.59 20.83
C GLU A 86 9.02 -8.92 21.99
N ALA A 87 8.55 -7.76 22.47
CA ALA A 87 9.15 -7.08 23.62
C ALA A 87 9.05 -7.92 24.91
N MET A 88 7.96 -8.68 25.08
CA MET A 88 7.80 -9.60 26.20
C MET A 88 8.77 -10.79 26.12
N GLY A 89 9.29 -11.12 24.93
CA GLY A 89 10.33 -12.12 24.73
C GLY A 89 11.68 -11.79 25.38
N MET A 90 11.86 -10.54 25.83
CA MET A 90 13.04 -10.11 26.58
C MET A 90 13.00 -10.49 28.08
N LEU A 91 11.85 -10.96 28.58
CA LEU A 91 11.71 -11.34 29.98
C LEU A 91 12.44 -12.67 30.28
N PRO A 92 12.91 -12.88 31.53
CA PRO A 92 13.38 -14.19 31.96
C PRO A 92 12.29 -15.27 31.79
N GLU A 93 12.72 -16.45 31.36
CA GLU A 93 11.85 -17.61 31.25
C GLU A 93 11.61 -18.19 32.65
N LEU A 94 10.35 -18.31 33.05
CA LEU A 94 9.94 -19.02 34.26
C LEU A 94 9.21 -20.31 33.86
N THR A 95 9.84 -21.44 34.11
CA THR A 95 9.32 -22.76 33.76
C THR A 95 9.03 -23.55 35.02
N VAL A 96 7.81 -24.09 35.12
CA VAL A 96 7.42 -25.02 36.17
C VAL A 96 7.23 -26.39 35.53
N SER A 97 8.07 -27.34 35.92
CA SER A 97 8.00 -28.71 35.42
C SER A 97 7.74 -29.70 36.56
N ASN A 98 6.91 -30.70 36.31
CA ASN A 98 6.68 -31.81 37.23
C ASN A 98 6.90 -33.13 36.49
N ASN A 99 8.06 -33.73 36.72
CA ASN A 99 8.57 -34.87 35.96
C ASN A 99 8.47 -36.14 36.82
N TYR A 100 7.47 -36.96 36.52
CA TYR A 100 7.38 -38.32 37.07
C TYR A 100 8.04 -39.32 36.12
N SER A 101 8.92 -40.15 36.66
CA SER A 101 9.61 -41.21 35.92
C SER A 101 9.48 -42.54 36.66
N HIS A 102 9.30 -43.62 35.89
CA HIS A 102 9.28 -44.98 36.39
C HIS A 102 10.29 -45.84 35.63
N ARG A 103 10.98 -46.74 36.32
CA ARG A 103 11.85 -47.75 35.73
C ARG A 103 11.39 -49.15 36.08
N ASP A 104 11.36 -50.03 35.09
CA ASP A 104 11.09 -51.46 35.23
C ASP A 104 12.21 -52.18 36.01
N ASN A 105 13.44 -51.69 35.90
CA ASN A 105 14.62 -52.20 36.59
C ASN A 105 15.10 -51.29 37.74
N THR A 106 15.86 -51.85 38.67
CA THR A 106 16.56 -51.06 39.69
C THR A 106 17.74 -50.33 39.05
N ALA A 107 17.83 -49.02 39.29
CA ALA A 107 18.95 -48.17 38.87
C ALA A 107 20.22 -48.48 39.71
N ALA A 108 20.87 -49.61 39.46
CA ALA A 108 22.04 -50.03 40.21
C ALA A 108 23.36 -49.73 39.48
N SER A 109 24.38 -49.30 40.22
CA SER A 109 25.74 -49.07 39.75
C SER A 109 26.75 -49.76 40.68
N SER A 110 27.93 -50.12 40.15
CA SER A 110 29.07 -50.59 40.94
C SER A 110 30.25 -49.63 40.79
N SER A 111 31.03 -49.47 41.85
CA SER A 111 32.23 -48.60 41.86
C SER A 111 33.48 -49.47 42.01
N LYS A 112 34.48 -49.25 41.15
CA LYS A 112 35.78 -49.93 41.21
C LYS A 112 36.79 -49.04 41.94
N SER A 113 37.51 -49.59 42.92
CA SER A 113 38.61 -48.87 43.58
C SER A 113 39.73 -48.57 42.58
N VAL A 114 40.26 -47.35 42.62
CA VAL A 114 41.37 -46.89 41.78
C VAL A 114 42.72 -47.03 42.49
N SER A 115 42.75 -47.16 43.83
CA SER A 115 43.97 -47.47 44.58
C SER A 115 44.07 -48.97 44.91
N GLU A 116 45.30 -49.48 45.00
CA GLU A 116 45.67 -50.89 45.17
C GLU A 116 45.14 -51.57 46.45
N GLY A 117 44.49 -50.82 47.35
CA GLY A 117 43.99 -51.33 48.64
C GLY A 117 42.49 -51.07 48.92
N GLY A 118 41.71 -50.55 47.98
CA GLY A 118 40.28 -50.29 48.20
C GLY A 118 39.38 -51.46 47.77
N ALA A 119 38.39 -51.81 48.59
CA ALA A 119 37.41 -52.84 48.25
C ALA A 119 36.52 -52.42 47.07
N THR A 120 36.21 -53.36 46.17
CA THR A 120 35.19 -53.18 45.12
C THR A 120 33.84 -53.56 45.69
N TYR A 121 32.85 -52.67 45.61
CA TYR A 121 31.50 -52.92 46.15
C TYR A 121 30.61 -53.61 45.10
N ASN A 122 29.69 -54.47 45.55
CA ASN A 122 28.62 -55.05 44.72
C ASN A 122 27.69 -53.94 44.18
N TYR A 123 26.80 -54.29 43.24
CA TYR A 123 25.80 -53.36 42.71
C TYR A 123 24.98 -52.72 43.83
N SER A 124 24.95 -51.39 43.84
CA SER A 124 24.26 -50.55 44.81
C SER A 124 23.38 -49.54 44.08
N THR A 125 22.33 -49.04 44.71
CA THR A 125 21.44 -48.04 44.11
C THR A 125 21.30 -46.85 45.05
N SER A 126 21.18 -45.67 44.47
CA SER A 126 20.97 -44.41 45.19
C SER A 126 19.71 -43.71 44.66
N THR A 127 18.79 -44.46 44.06
CA THR A 127 17.73 -43.92 43.22
C THR A 127 16.55 -44.88 43.22
N GLU A 128 15.37 -44.40 43.61
CA GLU A 128 14.15 -45.18 43.53
C GLU A 128 13.73 -45.48 42.07
N ARG A 129 12.89 -46.51 41.89
CA ARG A 129 12.30 -46.83 40.59
C ARG A 129 11.22 -45.83 40.18
N ASP A 130 10.52 -45.27 41.16
CA ASP A 130 9.49 -44.25 40.98
C ASP A 130 10.02 -42.93 41.53
N ILE A 131 10.29 -41.96 40.66
CA ILE A 131 10.77 -40.66 41.10
C ILE A 131 9.94 -39.56 40.46
N ASN A 132 9.50 -38.65 41.30
CA ASN A 132 8.90 -37.39 40.89
C ASN A 132 9.87 -36.24 41.19
N TYR A 133 10.07 -35.38 40.21
CA TYR A 133 10.81 -34.12 40.35
C TYR A 133 9.88 -32.95 40.06
N LEU A 134 9.64 -32.10 41.05
CA LEU A 134 9.08 -30.76 40.82
C LEU A 134 10.25 -29.79 40.64
N ASN A 135 10.35 -29.14 39.48
CA ASN A 135 11.33 -28.08 39.22
C ASN A 135 10.65 -26.75 38.94
N ILE A 136 11.21 -25.70 39.50
CA ILE A 136 10.90 -24.31 39.16
C ILE A 136 12.21 -23.69 38.67
N ASP A 137 12.27 -23.41 37.38
CA ASP A 137 13.46 -22.95 36.68
C ASP A 137 13.24 -21.50 36.25
N LEU A 138 14.03 -20.56 36.77
CA LEU A 138 14.09 -19.18 36.30
C LEU A 138 15.37 -18.99 35.52
N ALA A 139 15.29 -18.66 34.23
CA ALA A 139 16.45 -18.55 33.37
C ALA A 139 16.47 -17.25 32.55
N LEU A 140 17.67 -16.69 32.39
CA LEU A 140 17.95 -15.55 31.53
C LEU A 140 19.09 -15.91 30.58
N SER A 141 18.82 -15.87 29.27
CA SER A 141 19.85 -15.98 28.23
C SER A 141 20.17 -14.59 27.69
N LEU A 142 21.45 -14.25 27.65
CA LEU A 142 21.91 -12.99 27.06
C LEU A 142 21.71 -12.96 25.54
N MET A 143 21.89 -14.10 24.88
CA MET A 143 21.63 -14.26 23.44
C MET A 143 20.15 -14.07 23.14
N ASP A 144 19.28 -14.78 23.85
CA ASP A 144 17.83 -14.71 23.59
C ASP A 144 17.28 -13.31 23.91
N PHE A 145 17.77 -12.67 24.97
CA PHE A 145 17.48 -11.26 25.25
C PHE A 145 17.89 -10.33 24.09
N GLY A 146 19.12 -10.47 23.59
CA GLY A 146 19.62 -9.65 22.48
C GLY A 146 18.85 -9.88 21.18
N LEU A 147 18.48 -11.13 20.89
CA LEU A 147 17.64 -11.48 19.75
C LEU A 147 16.21 -10.94 19.90
N ALA A 148 15.61 -11.03 21.09
CA ALA A 148 14.28 -10.47 21.36
C ALA A 148 14.26 -8.94 21.27
N ALA A 149 15.31 -8.27 21.76
CA ALA A 149 15.47 -6.81 21.61
C ALA A 149 15.54 -6.43 20.12
N ALA A 150 16.35 -7.14 19.33
CA ALA A 150 16.43 -6.90 17.89
C ALA A 150 15.11 -7.24 17.15
N ASN A 151 14.42 -8.31 17.53
CA ASN A 151 13.10 -8.64 16.99
C ASN A 151 12.07 -7.55 17.32
N THR A 152 12.13 -6.95 18.51
CA THR A 152 11.24 -5.84 18.91
C THR A 152 11.47 -4.62 18.03
N VAL A 153 12.73 -4.25 17.77
CA VAL A 153 13.07 -3.16 16.84
C VAL A 153 12.53 -3.47 15.44
N GLN A 154 12.76 -4.68 14.93
CA GLN A 154 12.24 -5.11 13.63
C GLN A 154 10.69 -5.10 13.58
N ALA A 155 10.03 -5.52 14.65
CA ALA A 155 8.57 -5.52 14.73
C ALA A 155 8.00 -4.08 14.80
N ASN A 156 8.73 -3.17 15.43
CA ASN A 156 8.42 -1.74 15.40
C ASN A 156 8.54 -1.19 13.97
N ASP A 157 9.62 -1.49 13.24
CA ASP A 157 9.76 -1.08 11.84
C ASP A 157 8.62 -1.63 10.96
N ARG A 158 8.23 -2.90 11.16
CA ARG A 158 7.07 -3.49 10.47
C ARG A 158 5.76 -2.76 10.80
N THR A 159 5.60 -2.29 12.04
CA THR A 159 4.43 -1.49 12.44
C THR A 159 4.44 -0.15 11.71
N LEU A 160 5.58 0.54 11.66
CA LEU A 160 5.74 1.79 10.93
C LEU A 160 5.51 1.62 9.41
N ILE A 161 5.94 0.50 8.82
CA ILE A 161 5.62 0.16 7.42
C ILE A 161 4.10 0.05 7.23
N ARG A 162 3.37 -0.57 8.17
CA ARG A 162 1.90 -0.68 8.11
C ARG A 162 1.23 0.68 8.22
N GLU A 163 1.74 1.57 9.07
CA GLU A 163 1.26 2.96 9.16
C GLU A 163 1.41 3.69 7.82
N GLN A 164 2.59 3.58 7.17
CA GLN A 164 2.82 4.19 5.85
C GLN A 164 1.92 3.60 4.74
N ARG A 165 1.70 2.28 4.75
CA ARG A 165 0.76 1.64 3.81
C ARG A 165 -0.68 2.10 4.03
N THR A 166 -1.10 2.29 5.28
CA THR A 166 -2.42 2.84 5.63
C THR A 166 -2.55 4.28 5.15
N ARG A 167 -1.51 5.10 5.33
CA ARG A 167 -1.47 6.47 4.78
C ARG A 167 -1.59 6.48 3.26
N ARG A 168 -0.87 5.59 2.56
CA ARG A 168 -0.97 5.45 1.09
C ARG A 168 -2.37 5.02 0.65
N ALA A 169 -2.99 4.07 1.35
CA ALA A 169 -4.36 3.64 1.07
C ALA A 169 -5.35 4.80 1.24
N ALA A 170 -5.20 5.62 2.29
CA ALA A 170 -6.00 6.82 2.50
C ALA A 170 -5.81 7.85 1.37
N GLN A 171 -4.57 8.13 0.96
CA GLN A 171 -4.27 9.05 -0.15
C GLN A 171 -4.90 8.59 -1.47
N ASN A 172 -4.88 7.29 -1.74
CA ASN A 172 -5.50 6.71 -2.93
C ASN A 172 -7.02 6.75 -2.87
N LEU A 173 -7.61 6.40 -1.71
CA LEU A 173 -9.05 6.51 -1.47
C LEU A 173 -9.55 7.93 -1.71
N GLN A 174 -8.80 8.94 -1.23
CA GLN A 174 -9.13 10.33 -1.48
C GLN A 174 -9.20 10.64 -2.99
N LEU A 175 -8.18 10.21 -3.75
CA LEU A 175 -8.14 10.43 -5.20
C LEU A 175 -9.26 9.69 -5.93
N ASP A 176 -9.60 8.48 -5.49
CA ASP A 176 -10.70 7.69 -6.04
C ASP A 176 -12.05 8.36 -5.76
N VAL A 177 -12.28 8.84 -4.53
CA VAL A 177 -13.49 9.61 -4.18
C VAL A 177 -13.59 10.87 -5.04
N VAL A 178 -12.50 11.62 -5.21
CA VAL A 178 -12.47 12.81 -6.09
C VAL A 178 -12.83 12.44 -7.53
N ARG A 179 -12.22 11.38 -8.08
CA ARG A 179 -12.51 10.90 -9.44
C ARG A 179 -13.99 10.61 -9.62
N VAL A 180 -14.53 9.77 -8.74
CA VAL A 180 -15.90 9.31 -8.83
C VAL A 180 -16.89 10.43 -8.55
N TYR A 181 -16.59 11.33 -7.60
CA TYR A 181 -17.39 12.52 -7.33
C TYR A 181 -17.59 13.37 -8.59
N PHE A 182 -16.51 13.70 -9.31
CA PHE A 182 -16.62 14.51 -10.53
C PHE A 182 -17.31 13.77 -11.67
N GLN A 183 -17.18 12.44 -11.75
CA GLN A 183 -17.94 11.62 -12.69
C GLN A 183 -19.44 11.66 -12.37
N VAL A 184 -19.84 11.50 -11.10
CA VAL A 184 -21.24 11.61 -10.69
C VAL A 184 -21.77 13.03 -10.96
N ALA A 185 -21.04 14.07 -10.57
CA ALA A 185 -21.46 15.46 -10.79
C ALA A 185 -21.68 15.79 -12.28
N ALA A 186 -20.77 15.33 -13.15
CA ALA A 186 -20.91 15.53 -14.59
C ALA A 186 -22.08 14.70 -15.17
N ALA A 187 -22.23 13.45 -14.72
CA ALA A 187 -23.28 12.56 -15.18
C ALA A 187 -24.69 12.99 -14.70
N GLN A 188 -24.83 13.57 -13.50
CA GLN A 188 -26.08 14.18 -13.02
C GLN A 188 -26.56 15.30 -13.94
N LYS A 189 -25.63 16.19 -14.33
CA LYS A 189 -25.93 17.26 -15.29
C LYS A 189 -26.25 16.69 -16.66
N ALA A 190 -25.49 15.69 -17.11
CA ALA A 190 -25.74 15.03 -18.38
C ALA A 190 -27.15 14.46 -18.44
N ILE A 191 -27.61 13.72 -17.42
CA ILE A 191 -28.98 13.17 -17.37
C ILE A 191 -30.05 14.26 -17.40
N THR A 192 -29.85 15.35 -16.68
CA THR A 192 -30.77 16.47 -16.68
C THR A 192 -30.92 17.04 -18.10
N ILE A 193 -29.83 17.08 -18.87
CA ILE A 193 -29.81 17.49 -20.28
C ILE A 193 -30.41 16.40 -21.19
N THR A 194 -30.11 15.11 -20.96
CA THR A 194 -30.46 14.02 -21.89
C THR A 194 -31.92 13.55 -21.78
N ASN A 195 -32.57 13.65 -20.61
CA ASN A 195 -33.91 13.06 -20.40
C ASN A 195 -34.97 13.60 -21.37
N ASP A 196 -35.01 14.90 -21.60
CA ASP A 196 -35.92 15.52 -22.57
C ASP A 196 -35.50 15.22 -24.03
N LEU A 197 -34.19 15.15 -24.27
CA LEU A 197 -33.61 14.90 -25.58
C LEU A 197 -33.83 13.46 -26.06
N LEU A 198 -33.75 12.47 -25.17
CA LEU A 198 -34.01 11.06 -25.48
C LEU A 198 -35.45 10.84 -25.95
N ASN A 199 -36.43 11.47 -25.28
CA ASN A 199 -37.82 11.42 -25.72
C ASN A 199 -38.00 12.08 -27.09
N LYS A 200 -37.32 13.21 -27.35
CA LYS A 200 -37.33 13.86 -28.66
C LYS A 200 -36.74 12.97 -29.76
N CYS A 201 -35.61 12.29 -29.52
CA CYS A 201 -35.02 11.35 -30.48
C CYS A 201 -36.00 10.26 -30.91
N LYS A 202 -36.71 9.64 -29.95
CA LYS A 202 -37.70 8.58 -30.23
C LYS A 202 -38.83 9.08 -31.13
N THR A 203 -39.38 10.25 -30.84
CA THR A 203 -40.44 10.85 -31.67
C THR A 203 -39.97 11.28 -33.06
N ARG A 204 -38.66 11.53 -33.26
CA ARG A 204 -38.12 11.89 -34.58
C ARG A 204 -37.97 10.73 -35.53
N TYR A 205 -37.81 9.52 -35.02
CA TYR A 205 -37.85 8.34 -35.87
C TYR A 205 -39.17 8.23 -36.65
N GLU A 206 -40.29 8.42 -35.94
CA GLU A 206 -41.64 8.37 -36.52
C GLU A 206 -41.83 9.48 -37.55
N LEU A 207 -41.37 10.69 -37.24
CA LEU A 207 -41.42 11.84 -38.15
C LEU A 207 -40.61 11.60 -39.44
N ILE A 208 -39.38 11.10 -39.33
CA ILE A 208 -38.52 10.79 -40.49
C ILE A 208 -39.17 9.71 -41.35
N ARG A 209 -39.75 8.68 -40.72
CA ARG A 209 -40.48 7.62 -41.42
C ARG A 209 -41.70 8.15 -42.18
N GLU A 210 -42.46 9.04 -41.57
CA GLU A 210 -43.61 9.69 -42.22
C GLU A 210 -43.17 10.58 -43.39
N MET A 211 -42.11 11.37 -43.22
CA MET A 211 -41.56 12.22 -44.29
C MET A 211 -41.07 11.39 -45.49
N ALA A 212 -40.46 10.23 -45.23
CA ALA A 212 -40.05 9.30 -46.28
C ALA A 212 -41.25 8.69 -47.01
N GLN A 213 -42.29 8.26 -46.28
CA GLN A 213 -43.52 7.70 -46.88
C GLN A 213 -44.27 8.72 -47.74
N LYS A 214 -44.32 9.98 -47.31
CA LYS A 214 -44.93 11.10 -48.04
C LYS A 214 -44.04 11.65 -49.17
N LYS A 215 -42.85 11.07 -49.37
CA LYS A 215 -41.85 11.50 -50.38
C LYS A 215 -41.37 12.94 -50.21
N TYR A 216 -41.41 13.49 -48.99
CA TYR A 216 -40.82 14.80 -48.68
C TYR A 216 -39.29 14.75 -48.61
N ILE A 217 -38.73 13.58 -48.30
CA ILE A 217 -37.30 13.30 -48.32
C ILE A 217 -37.06 12.00 -49.09
N ASP A 218 -35.90 11.88 -49.74
CA ASP A 218 -35.52 10.66 -50.43
C ASP A 218 -35.08 9.56 -49.44
N PRO A 219 -35.10 8.27 -49.83
CA PRO A 219 -34.74 7.17 -48.94
C PRO A 219 -33.32 7.23 -48.36
N PHE A 220 -32.35 7.78 -49.11
CA PHE A 220 -30.97 7.88 -48.62
C PHE A 220 -30.84 8.97 -47.56
N ARG A 221 -31.50 10.12 -47.76
CA ARG A 221 -31.59 11.16 -46.72
C ARG A 221 -32.31 10.65 -45.49
N ALA A 222 -33.45 9.95 -45.65
CA ALA A 222 -34.16 9.36 -44.52
C ALA A 222 -33.28 8.40 -43.70
N PHE A 223 -32.46 7.59 -44.38
CA PHE A 223 -31.50 6.71 -43.73
C PHE A 223 -30.41 7.49 -42.97
N ASP A 224 -29.78 8.48 -43.58
CA ASP A 224 -28.71 9.26 -42.91
C ASP A 224 -29.23 10.04 -41.69
N GLU A 225 -30.41 10.65 -41.82
CA GLU A 225 -31.08 11.33 -40.70
C GLU A 225 -31.38 10.36 -39.56
N THR A 226 -31.95 9.19 -39.88
CA THR A 226 -32.23 8.14 -38.89
C THR A 226 -30.95 7.68 -38.19
N ARG A 227 -29.88 7.42 -38.96
CA ARG A 227 -28.58 6.99 -38.41
C ARG A 227 -28.05 8.00 -37.40
N ARG A 228 -28.08 9.30 -37.73
CA ARG A 228 -27.59 10.37 -36.83
C ARG A 228 -28.35 10.39 -35.50
N PHE A 229 -29.69 10.33 -35.53
CA PHE A 229 -30.49 10.29 -34.30
C PHE A 229 -30.24 9.02 -33.47
N VAL A 230 -30.04 7.87 -34.13
CA VAL A 230 -29.71 6.60 -33.44
C VAL A 230 -28.33 6.68 -32.78
N ASP A 231 -27.33 7.22 -33.48
CA ASP A 231 -25.99 7.41 -32.91
C ASP A 231 -26.03 8.35 -31.69
N MET A 232 -26.83 9.41 -31.76
CA MET A 232 -27.07 10.31 -30.62
C MET A 232 -27.79 9.61 -29.47
N GLU A 233 -28.88 8.89 -29.74
CA GLU A 233 -29.61 8.11 -28.71
C GLU A 233 -28.68 7.12 -28.00
N LYS A 234 -27.81 6.44 -28.76
CA LYS A 234 -26.79 5.53 -28.20
C LYS A 234 -25.84 6.26 -27.25
N ARG A 235 -25.34 7.44 -27.64
CA ARG A 235 -24.45 8.24 -26.80
C ARG A 235 -25.16 8.76 -25.54
N LEU A 236 -26.37 9.30 -25.68
CA LEU A 236 -27.17 9.78 -24.55
C LEU A 236 -27.50 8.65 -23.56
N THR A 237 -27.83 7.46 -24.06
CA THR A 237 -28.06 6.26 -23.23
C THR A 237 -26.80 5.83 -22.48
N ASN A 238 -25.62 5.93 -23.11
CA ASN A 238 -24.35 5.65 -22.44
C ASN A 238 -24.08 6.61 -21.29
N TYR A 239 -24.45 7.89 -21.40
CA TYR A 239 -24.33 8.84 -20.28
C TYR A 239 -25.24 8.47 -19.10
N THR A 240 -26.47 8.04 -19.37
CA THR A 240 -27.38 7.54 -18.32
C THR A 240 -26.81 6.30 -17.63
N ARG A 241 -26.28 5.33 -18.39
CA ARG A 241 -25.64 4.15 -17.80
C ARG A 241 -24.39 4.50 -17.00
N SER A 242 -23.57 5.43 -17.49
CA SER A 242 -22.38 5.90 -16.78
C SER A 242 -22.74 6.55 -15.44
N TYR A 243 -23.86 7.28 -15.37
CA TYR A 243 -24.36 7.84 -14.12
C TYR A 243 -24.67 6.76 -13.09
N ASP A 244 -25.48 5.76 -13.45
CA ASP A 244 -25.88 4.71 -12.52
C ASP A 244 -24.66 3.95 -11.97
N ASN A 245 -23.70 3.66 -12.85
CA ASN A 245 -22.43 3.02 -12.48
C ASN A 245 -21.61 3.91 -11.52
N SER A 246 -21.35 5.17 -11.87
CA SER A 246 -20.55 6.07 -11.03
C SER A 246 -21.21 6.36 -9.68
N ARG A 247 -22.54 6.37 -9.59
CA ARG A 247 -23.24 6.49 -8.30
C ARG A 247 -23.07 5.25 -7.43
N ALA A 248 -23.16 4.06 -8.03
CA ALA A 248 -22.93 2.81 -7.31
C ALA A 248 -21.49 2.74 -6.80
N GLU A 249 -20.52 3.16 -7.61
CA GLU A 249 -19.11 3.28 -7.22
C GLU A 249 -18.93 4.29 -6.06
N LEU A 250 -19.57 5.46 -6.14
CA LEU A 250 -19.48 6.46 -5.06
C LEU A 250 -20.05 5.92 -3.75
N ARG A 251 -21.20 5.26 -3.80
CA ARG A 251 -21.82 4.62 -2.62
C ARG A 251 -20.86 3.62 -1.97
N ALA A 252 -20.24 2.76 -2.78
CA ALA A 252 -19.28 1.77 -2.29
C ALA A 252 -18.09 2.42 -1.59
N LEU A 253 -17.50 3.47 -2.19
CA LEU A 253 -16.38 4.21 -1.60
C LEU A 253 -16.75 4.89 -0.27
N LEU A 254 -17.99 5.37 -0.15
CA LEU A 254 -18.54 6.01 1.06
C LEU A 254 -18.99 5.01 2.15
N GLY A 255 -18.87 3.70 1.92
CA GLY A 255 -19.32 2.68 2.87
C GLY A 255 -20.85 2.55 2.96
N LEU A 256 -21.56 2.96 1.91
CA LEU A 256 -23.02 2.96 1.82
C LEU A 256 -23.47 1.74 1.02
N ALA A 257 -24.19 0.83 1.67
CA ALA A 257 -24.76 -0.33 1.00
C ALA A 257 -26.27 -0.15 0.85
N GLY A 258 -26.73 0.15 -0.37
CA GLY A 258 -28.15 0.28 -0.64
C GLY A 258 -28.50 1.00 -1.94
N SER A 259 -29.79 1.06 -2.21
CA SER A 259 -30.42 1.74 -3.35
C SER A 259 -30.66 3.24 -3.13
N ASN A 260 -30.17 3.82 -2.03
CA ASN A 260 -30.43 5.21 -1.69
C ASN A 260 -29.91 6.12 -2.80
N ASP A 261 -30.73 7.06 -3.27
CA ASP A 261 -30.31 8.02 -4.26
C ASP A 261 -29.25 8.96 -3.67
N ILE A 262 -28.06 9.01 -4.29
CA ILE A 262 -27.04 10.02 -3.97
C ILE A 262 -27.10 11.14 -4.99
N ILE A 263 -27.05 12.37 -4.49
CA ILE A 263 -26.96 13.62 -5.24
C ILE A 263 -25.69 14.33 -4.75
N VAL A 264 -24.80 14.70 -5.65
CA VAL A 264 -23.62 15.51 -5.29
C VAL A 264 -23.74 16.95 -5.77
N ASP A 265 -23.06 17.86 -5.06
CA ASP A 265 -22.97 19.25 -5.43
C ASP A 265 -22.19 19.42 -6.74
N SER A 266 -22.90 19.90 -7.76
CA SER A 266 -22.35 20.11 -9.10
C SER A 266 -21.99 21.58 -9.40
N SER A 267 -21.99 22.43 -8.37
CA SER A 267 -21.66 23.86 -8.45
C SER A 267 -20.26 24.13 -9.02
N MET A 268 -19.27 23.31 -8.66
CA MET A 268 -17.88 23.40 -9.16
C MET A 268 -17.76 23.23 -10.68
N LEU A 269 -18.78 22.64 -11.32
CA LEU A 269 -18.85 22.48 -12.77
C LEU A 269 -19.63 23.63 -13.46
N ASN A 270 -20.14 24.62 -12.73
CA ASN A 270 -20.87 25.80 -13.25
C ASN A 270 -19.93 26.99 -13.51
N VAL A 271 -18.76 26.74 -14.09
CA VAL A 271 -17.76 27.79 -14.34
C VAL A 271 -17.33 27.80 -15.80
N ASP A 272 -17.18 29.00 -16.38
CA ASP A 272 -16.75 29.18 -17.77
C ASP A 272 -15.26 28.96 -17.98
N MET A 273 -14.46 29.24 -16.96
CA MET A 273 -13.03 28.99 -16.96
C MET A 273 -12.62 28.44 -15.59
N PRO A 274 -11.92 27.29 -15.52
CA PRO A 274 -11.47 26.75 -14.26
C PRO A 274 -10.40 27.65 -13.63
N PRO A 275 -10.27 27.62 -12.29
CA PRO A 275 -9.20 28.32 -11.60
C PRO A 275 -7.83 27.84 -12.10
N VAL A 276 -6.84 28.74 -12.10
CA VAL A 276 -5.43 28.36 -12.19
C VAL A 276 -5.00 27.95 -10.80
N PHE A 277 -4.49 26.73 -10.65
CA PHE A 277 -3.93 26.28 -9.38
C PHE A 277 -2.50 26.80 -9.23
N ASP A 278 -2.21 27.48 -8.12
CA ASP A 278 -0.88 27.98 -7.81
C ASP A 278 -0.05 26.88 -7.16
N LEU A 279 0.67 26.12 -7.98
CA LEU A 279 1.52 25.01 -7.55
C LEU A 279 2.98 25.46 -7.46
N PRO A 280 3.78 24.90 -6.52
CA PRO A 280 5.21 25.17 -6.48
C PRO A 280 5.88 24.70 -7.78
N SER A 281 7.12 25.16 -8.03
CA SER A 281 7.87 24.73 -9.22
C SER A 281 7.99 23.21 -9.29
N ILE A 282 8.07 22.66 -10.51
CA ILE A 282 8.17 21.20 -10.72
C ILE A 282 9.34 20.60 -9.90
N GLU A 283 10.47 21.29 -9.83
CA GLU A 283 11.63 20.89 -9.02
C GLU A 283 11.30 20.76 -7.53
N VAL A 284 10.53 21.70 -6.98
CA VAL A 284 10.08 21.64 -5.57
C VAL A 284 9.06 20.52 -5.39
N GLN A 285 8.16 20.31 -6.36
CA GLN A 285 7.21 19.21 -6.31
C GLN A 285 7.90 17.84 -6.29
N GLU A 286 8.92 17.65 -7.12
CA GLU A 286 9.73 16.43 -7.16
C GLU A 286 10.39 16.16 -5.81
N GLN A 287 11.04 17.17 -5.23
CA GLN A 287 11.72 17.02 -3.94
C GLN A 287 10.75 16.78 -2.79
N ILE A 288 9.59 17.44 -2.81
CA ILE A 288 8.54 17.20 -1.82
C ILE A 288 7.95 15.80 -1.95
N ALA A 289 7.79 15.28 -3.18
CA ALA A 289 7.35 13.92 -3.40
C ALA A 289 8.35 12.92 -2.80
N LEU A 290 9.66 13.12 -3.00
CA LEU A 290 10.69 12.27 -2.41
C LEU A 290 10.66 12.26 -0.86
N LEU A 291 10.22 13.36 -0.24
CA LEU A 291 10.11 13.46 1.22
C LEU A 291 8.81 12.90 1.79
N ASN A 292 7.77 12.72 0.98
CA ASN A 292 6.43 12.43 1.49
C ASN A 292 5.87 11.08 1.04
N ARG A 293 6.38 10.52 -0.06
CA ARG A 293 5.82 9.32 -0.68
C ARG A 293 5.99 8.11 0.26
N PRO A 294 4.89 7.49 0.72
CA PRO A 294 4.96 6.39 1.69
C PRO A 294 5.80 5.19 1.21
N GLU A 295 5.82 4.92 -0.09
CA GLU A 295 6.62 3.84 -0.67
C GLU A 295 8.14 4.00 -0.51
N LEU A 296 8.67 5.23 -0.34
CA LEU A 296 10.09 5.43 -0.08
C LEU A 296 10.42 5.11 1.39
N TYR A 297 9.58 5.56 2.32
CA TYR A 297 9.69 5.22 3.73
C TYR A 297 9.64 3.70 3.96
N GLU A 298 8.80 2.98 3.21
CA GLU A 298 8.73 1.52 3.28
C GLU A 298 10.06 0.87 2.90
N ILE A 299 10.74 1.37 1.86
CA ILE A 299 12.05 0.86 1.44
C ILE A 299 13.11 1.20 2.50
N ASP A 300 13.10 2.41 3.05
CA ASP A 300 14.03 2.83 4.12
C ASP A 300 13.91 1.95 5.37
N MET A 301 12.68 1.65 5.79
CA MET A 301 12.40 0.77 6.92
C MET A 301 12.79 -0.68 6.60
N THR A 302 12.56 -1.15 5.38
CA THR A 302 12.97 -2.49 4.94
C THR A 302 14.49 -2.64 4.94
N ARG A 303 15.21 -1.58 4.52
CA ARG A 303 16.67 -1.50 4.63
C ARG A 303 17.11 -1.59 6.10
N HIS A 304 16.47 -0.83 7.00
CA HIS A 304 16.78 -0.88 8.43
C HIS A 304 16.51 -2.28 9.03
N ILE A 305 15.43 -2.95 8.63
CA ILE A 305 15.14 -4.34 9.00
C ILE A 305 16.31 -5.27 8.60
N ASN A 306 16.89 -5.09 7.41
CA ASN A 306 18.04 -5.89 6.96
C ASN A 306 19.32 -5.58 7.76
N VAL A 307 19.51 -4.32 8.18
CA VAL A 307 20.58 -3.93 9.11
C VAL A 307 20.41 -4.63 10.47
N VAL A 308 19.19 -4.66 11.00
CA VAL A 308 18.89 -5.38 12.26
C VAL A 308 19.13 -6.88 12.11
N GLU A 309 18.79 -7.50 10.97
CA GLU A 309 19.11 -8.92 10.71
C GLU A 309 20.61 -9.20 10.61
N LEU A 310 21.39 -8.27 10.05
CA LEU A 310 22.84 -8.33 10.09
C LEU A 310 23.34 -8.35 11.54
N TYR A 311 22.85 -7.46 12.40
CA TYR A 311 23.22 -7.42 13.82
C TYR A 311 22.79 -8.69 14.56
N LYS A 312 21.59 -9.21 14.33
CA LYS A 312 21.14 -10.51 14.86
C LYS A 312 22.11 -11.63 14.48
N THR A 313 22.52 -11.65 13.21
CA THR A 313 23.46 -12.65 12.71
C THR A 313 24.83 -12.53 13.38
N ILE A 314 25.32 -11.31 13.60
CA ILE A 314 26.57 -11.05 14.34
C ILE A 314 26.44 -11.50 15.80
N ILE A 315 25.33 -11.20 16.47
CA ILE A 315 25.04 -11.67 17.84
C ILE A 315 25.12 -13.20 17.90
N MET A 316 24.55 -13.91 16.92
CA MET A 316 24.61 -15.38 16.83
C MET A 316 26.03 -15.95 16.57
N MET A 317 27.04 -15.13 16.31
CA MET A 317 28.45 -15.56 16.21
C MET A 317 29.15 -15.63 17.57
N PHE A 318 28.52 -15.16 18.65
CA PHE A 318 29.07 -15.21 20.00
C PHE A 318 28.54 -16.41 20.81
N PRO A 319 29.24 -16.84 21.89
CA PRO A 319 28.72 -17.85 22.81
C PRO A 319 27.38 -17.41 23.44
N ASN A 320 26.42 -18.33 23.54
CA ASN A 320 25.21 -18.11 24.33
C ASN A 320 25.54 -18.31 25.81
N VAL A 321 25.38 -17.25 26.60
CA VAL A 321 25.52 -17.26 28.06
C VAL A 321 24.13 -17.28 28.70
N ARG A 322 23.83 -18.34 29.45
CA ARG A 322 22.58 -18.53 30.19
C ARG A 322 22.86 -18.56 31.69
N MET A 323 22.21 -17.66 32.43
CA MET A 323 22.15 -17.68 33.88
C MET A 323 20.83 -18.31 34.31
N TYR A 324 20.86 -19.18 35.32
CA TYR A 324 19.65 -19.87 35.77
C TYR A 324 19.65 -20.09 37.28
N LEU A 325 18.44 -20.09 37.84
CA LEU A 325 18.11 -20.43 39.20
C LEU A 325 17.10 -21.59 39.17
N ASP A 326 17.53 -22.75 39.62
CA ASP A 326 16.73 -23.96 39.60
C ASP A 326 16.39 -24.36 41.04
N PHE A 327 15.10 -24.38 41.39
CA PHE A 327 14.62 -25.04 42.59
C PHE A 327 14.12 -26.43 42.22
N THR A 328 14.65 -27.46 42.85
CA THR A 328 14.23 -28.85 42.63
C THR A 328 13.74 -29.46 43.94
N ASN A 329 12.61 -30.16 43.88
CA ASN A 329 12.14 -31.07 44.92
C ASN A 329 12.00 -32.48 44.33
N SER A 330 12.59 -33.48 44.99
CA SER A 330 12.61 -34.87 44.58
C SER A 330 12.00 -35.78 45.63
N THR A 331 11.22 -36.76 45.19
CA THR A 331 10.69 -37.83 46.06
C THR A 331 11.68 -38.97 46.30
N ASN A 332 12.91 -38.88 45.78
CA ASN A 332 13.91 -39.93 45.94
C ASN A 332 14.38 -40.04 47.41
N SER A 333 14.01 -41.12 48.10
CA SER A 333 14.31 -41.33 49.52
C SER A 333 15.80 -41.48 49.84
N PHE A 334 16.63 -41.80 48.83
CA PHE A 334 18.08 -41.90 48.99
C PHE A 334 18.79 -40.54 49.12
N LEU A 335 18.08 -39.42 48.90
CA LEU A 335 18.65 -38.08 49.06
C LEU A 335 18.53 -37.62 50.52
N TYR A 336 19.64 -37.12 51.07
CA TYR A 336 19.64 -36.51 52.40
C TYR A 336 18.80 -35.22 52.45
N HIS A 337 18.88 -34.41 51.38
CA HIS A 337 18.00 -33.25 51.18
C HIS A 337 17.09 -33.51 49.97
N SER A 338 15.79 -33.61 50.21
CA SER A 338 14.78 -33.80 49.17
C SER A 338 14.51 -32.54 48.35
N SER A 339 15.03 -31.38 48.77
CA SER A 339 14.93 -30.13 48.00
C SER A 339 16.23 -29.35 48.05
N TRP A 340 16.57 -28.71 46.94
CA TRP A 340 17.73 -27.84 46.84
C TRP A 340 17.49 -26.74 45.82
N MET A 341 18.28 -25.68 45.95
CA MET A 341 18.32 -24.57 45.00
C MET A 341 19.72 -24.53 44.39
N LYS A 342 19.80 -24.36 43.07
CA LYS A 342 21.05 -24.30 42.31
C LYS A 342 21.04 -23.02 41.48
N ILE A 343 22.07 -22.20 41.67
CA ILE A 343 22.38 -21.10 40.76
C ILE A 343 23.50 -21.54 39.83
N GLY A 344 23.39 -21.23 38.55
CA GLY A 344 24.42 -21.61 37.58
C GLY A 344 24.52 -20.64 36.42
N ILE A 345 25.72 -20.61 35.83
CA ILE A 345 26.01 -19.92 34.58
C ILE A 345 26.50 -20.97 33.59
N ARG A 346 25.92 -21.00 32.39
CA ARG A 346 26.32 -21.88 31.29
C ARG A 346 26.66 -21.04 30.07
N ALA A 347 27.87 -21.21 29.55
CA ALA A 347 28.26 -20.67 28.25
C ALA A 347 28.38 -21.82 27.23
N ALA A 348 27.75 -21.68 26.06
CA ALA A 348 27.80 -22.66 24.98
C ALA A 348 28.04 -21.97 23.64
N TYR A 349 28.94 -22.50 22.82
CA TYR A 349 29.26 -21.96 21.51
C TYR A 349 29.26 -23.03 20.42
N ASN A 350 28.57 -22.76 19.30
CA ASN A 350 28.50 -23.68 18.16
C ASN A 350 29.48 -23.23 17.05
N LEU A 351 30.74 -23.66 17.18
CA LEU A 351 31.83 -23.31 16.25
C LEU A 351 31.57 -23.72 14.80
N LEU A 352 30.90 -24.86 14.58
CA LEU A 352 30.63 -25.37 13.23
C LEU A 352 29.55 -24.55 12.50
N LYS A 353 28.74 -23.77 13.22
CA LYS A 353 27.78 -22.83 12.62
C LYS A 353 28.41 -21.48 12.26
N LEU A 354 29.62 -21.16 12.72
CA LEU A 354 30.25 -19.86 12.46
C LEU A 354 30.40 -19.55 10.95
N PRO A 355 30.91 -20.47 10.10
CA PRO A 355 30.99 -20.19 8.66
C PRO A 355 29.62 -19.88 8.03
N GLN A 356 28.57 -20.58 8.47
CA GLN A 356 27.20 -20.33 8.03
C GLN A 356 26.73 -18.92 8.41
N GLN A 357 27.00 -18.47 9.63
CA GLN A 357 26.62 -17.12 10.06
C GLN A 357 27.41 -16.03 9.33
N ILE A 358 28.70 -16.25 9.03
CA ILE A 358 29.50 -15.31 8.22
C ILE A 358 28.88 -15.16 6.82
N MET A 359 28.46 -16.26 6.18
CA MET A 359 27.80 -16.19 4.87
C MET A 359 26.46 -15.47 4.94
N ARG A 360 25.66 -15.68 6.01
CA ARG A 360 24.41 -14.94 6.22
C ARG A 360 24.64 -13.44 6.41
N ALA A 361 25.64 -13.06 7.20
CA ALA A 361 26.00 -11.65 7.39
C ALA A 361 26.38 -10.98 6.06
N ARG A 362 27.17 -11.66 5.22
CA ARG A 362 27.47 -11.19 3.85
C ARG A 362 26.21 -11.06 2.99
N SER A 363 25.27 -12.01 3.10
CA SER A 363 23.99 -11.95 2.40
C SER A 363 23.17 -10.74 2.81
N TYR A 364 23.01 -10.47 4.11
CA TYR A 364 22.28 -9.29 4.59
C TYR A 364 22.94 -7.98 4.19
N TYR A 365 24.28 -7.92 4.21
CA TYR A 365 25.02 -6.78 3.69
C TYR A 365 24.70 -6.50 2.21
N LYS A 366 24.65 -7.56 1.38
CA LYS A 366 24.24 -7.43 -0.03
C LYS A 366 22.76 -7.08 -0.21
N GLN A 367 21.88 -7.50 0.70
CA GLN A 367 20.49 -7.05 0.69
C GLN A 367 20.36 -5.56 1.00
N ILE A 368 21.16 -5.02 1.92
CA ILE A 368 21.19 -3.58 2.21
C ILE A 368 21.60 -2.78 0.96
N GLU A 369 22.69 -3.18 0.28
CA GLU A 369 23.10 -2.54 -0.99
C GLU A 369 22.00 -2.63 -2.07
N ALA A 370 21.29 -3.76 -2.13
CA ALA A 370 20.17 -3.94 -3.06
C ALA A 370 18.96 -3.03 -2.72
N GLU A 371 18.65 -2.83 -1.44
CA GLU A 371 17.61 -1.89 -1.02
C GLU A 371 18.00 -0.43 -1.31
N ASP A 372 19.28 -0.06 -1.18
CA ASP A 372 19.77 1.28 -1.55
C ASP A 372 19.56 1.55 -3.06
N ALA A 373 19.92 0.57 -3.90
CA ALA A 373 19.68 0.66 -5.34
C ALA A 373 18.18 0.69 -5.68
N ARG A 374 17.35 -0.08 -4.97
CA ARG A 374 15.88 -0.09 -5.13
C ARG A 374 15.27 1.25 -4.73
N ASN A 375 15.73 1.86 -3.63
CA ASN A 375 15.28 3.18 -3.19
C ASN A 375 15.57 4.22 -4.29
N TYR A 376 16.81 4.25 -4.79
CA TYR A 376 17.18 5.18 -5.86
C TYR A 376 16.33 4.99 -7.14
N ALA A 377 16.09 3.74 -7.55
CA ALA A 377 15.22 3.44 -8.69
C ALA A 377 13.78 3.91 -8.45
N GLN A 378 13.22 3.68 -7.25
CA GLN A 378 11.89 4.12 -6.87
C GLN A 378 11.79 5.66 -6.84
N ALA A 379 12.82 6.35 -6.37
CA ALA A 379 12.91 7.81 -6.36
C ALA A 379 12.84 8.38 -7.79
N ILE A 380 13.58 7.80 -8.74
CA ILE A 380 13.49 8.18 -10.17
C ILE A 380 12.07 7.95 -10.71
N GLY A 381 11.45 6.82 -10.38
CA GLY A 381 10.07 6.53 -10.75
C GLY A 381 9.08 7.58 -10.24
N ILE A 382 9.22 8.02 -8.99
CA ILE A 382 8.40 9.07 -8.38
C ILE A 382 8.60 10.41 -9.08
N ILE A 383 9.84 10.81 -9.37
CA ILE A 383 10.14 12.04 -10.12
C ILE A 383 9.43 12.01 -11.48
N ALA A 384 9.48 10.89 -12.19
CA ALA A 384 8.78 10.73 -13.46
C ALA A 384 7.25 10.84 -13.29
N GLN A 385 6.67 10.23 -12.26
CA GLN A 385 5.24 10.30 -11.96
C GLN A 385 4.78 11.75 -11.71
N VAL A 386 5.55 12.54 -10.96
CA VAL A 386 5.24 13.97 -10.72
C VAL A 386 5.23 14.75 -12.03
N ARG A 387 6.21 14.53 -12.92
CA ARG A 387 6.25 15.18 -14.24
C ARG A 387 5.08 14.77 -15.11
N ILE A 388 4.74 13.49 -15.15
CA ILE A 388 3.59 12.97 -15.91
C ILE A 388 2.28 13.58 -15.38
N ALA A 389 2.12 13.67 -14.06
CA ALA A 389 0.94 14.28 -13.45
C ALA A 389 0.81 15.77 -13.81
N ASN A 390 1.90 16.53 -13.78
CA ASN A 390 1.91 17.94 -14.21
C ASN A 390 1.60 18.10 -15.71
N ALA A 391 2.20 17.26 -16.56
CA ALA A 391 1.91 17.25 -17.99
C ALA A 391 0.43 16.92 -18.27
N ASN A 392 -0.13 15.95 -17.55
CA ASN A 392 -1.54 15.59 -17.64
C ASN A 392 -2.46 16.73 -17.16
N LEU A 393 -2.12 17.42 -16.06
CA LEU A 393 -2.87 18.59 -15.59
C LEU A 393 -2.95 19.68 -16.66
N LYS A 394 -1.82 19.97 -17.31
CA LYS A 394 -1.77 20.92 -18.42
C LYS A 394 -2.62 20.43 -19.60
N SER A 395 -2.48 19.17 -20.00
CA SER A 395 -3.23 18.57 -21.10
C SER A 395 -4.75 18.60 -20.86
N MET A 396 -5.20 18.29 -19.64
CA MET A 396 -6.63 18.34 -19.27
C MET A 396 -7.17 19.78 -19.29
N ARG A 397 -6.34 20.77 -18.94
CA ARG A 397 -6.71 22.19 -19.06
C ARG A 397 -6.90 22.58 -20.52
N ASP A 398 -5.94 22.25 -21.38
CA ASP A 398 -5.98 22.55 -22.81
C ASP A 398 -7.19 21.87 -23.47
N ARG A 399 -7.49 20.62 -23.05
CA ARG A 399 -8.68 19.89 -23.49
C ARG A 399 -9.97 20.60 -23.09
N PHE A 400 -10.10 21.02 -21.83
CA PHE A 400 -11.26 21.79 -21.39
C PHE A 400 -11.43 23.08 -22.20
N VAL A 401 -10.35 23.82 -22.44
CA VAL A 401 -10.40 25.07 -23.23
C VAL A 401 -10.93 24.79 -24.64
N LEU A 402 -10.45 23.71 -25.28
CA LEU A 402 -10.94 23.29 -26.59
C LEU A 402 -12.43 22.94 -26.55
N ASP A 403 -12.85 22.07 -25.63
CA ASP A 403 -14.25 21.63 -25.51
C ASP A 403 -15.18 22.81 -25.17
N ASN A 404 -14.72 23.77 -24.37
CA ASN A 404 -15.45 24.99 -24.05
C ASN A 404 -15.64 25.89 -25.28
N ASN A 405 -14.61 26.03 -26.12
CA ASN A 405 -14.69 26.80 -27.36
C ASN A 405 -15.64 26.15 -28.36
N ILE A 406 -15.58 24.81 -28.48
CA ILE A 406 -16.52 24.04 -29.30
C ILE A 406 -17.95 24.26 -28.80
N TYR A 407 -18.20 24.06 -27.50
CA TYR A 407 -19.52 24.29 -26.90
C TYR A 407 -20.05 25.71 -27.15
N LYS A 408 -19.21 26.74 -27.02
CA LYS A 408 -19.60 28.13 -27.30
C LYS A 408 -20.05 28.31 -28.76
N ALA A 409 -19.29 27.78 -29.72
CA ALA A 409 -19.64 27.85 -31.13
C ALA A 409 -20.98 27.15 -31.44
N TYR A 410 -21.20 25.96 -30.86
CA TYR A 410 -22.47 25.23 -31.01
C TYR A 410 -23.64 25.94 -30.32
N SER A 411 -23.42 26.50 -29.12
CA SER A 411 -24.41 27.28 -28.38
C SER A 411 -24.83 28.54 -29.13
N GLU A 412 -23.88 29.24 -29.75
CA GLU A 412 -24.16 30.40 -30.61
C GLU A 412 -24.92 30.00 -31.87
N ASN A 413 -24.52 28.91 -32.53
CA ASN A 413 -25.24 28.37 -33.68
C ASN A 413 -26.67 27.98 -33.33
N LEU A 414 -26.88 27.33 -32.19
CA LEU A 414 -28.22 26.99 -31.69
C LEU A 414 -29.08 28.23 -31.48
N LYS A 415 -28.56 29.28 -30.83
CA LYS A 415 -29.28 30.54 -30.63
C LYS A 415 -29.67 31.19 -31.97
N ASN A 416 -28.82 31.10 -32.99
CA ASN A 416 -29.10 31.63 -34.31
C ASN A 416 -30.14 30.78 -35.07
N ALA A 417 -30.03 29.45 -35.00
CA ALA A 417 -30.99 28.53 -35.58
C ALA A 417 -32.40 28.70 -34.99
N GLU A 418 -32.51 28.90 -33.67
CA GLU A 418 -33.78 29.17 -33.00
C GLU A 418 -34.43 30.48 -33.44
N LYS A 419 -33.62 31.51 -33.74
CA LYS A 419 -34.11 32.78 -34.31
C LYS A 419 -34.54 32.60 -35.76
N GLY A 420 -33.74 31.91 -36.58
CA GLY A 420 -34.05 31.66 -37.99
C GLY A 420 -35.35 30.91 -38.21
N LEU A 421 -35.65 29.91 -37.36
CA LEU A 421 -36.93 29.20 -37.39
C LEU A 421 -38.11 30.13 -37.09
N LYS A 422 -37.98 31.05 -36.13
CA LYS A 422 -39.02 32.05 -35.80
C LYS A 422 -39.20 33.09 -36.91
N SER A 423 -38.14 33.40 -37.64
CA SER A 423 -38.12 34.39 -38.73
C SER A 423 -38.45 33.79 -40.11
N GLY A 424 -38.70 32.48 -40.21
CA GLY A 424 -39.12 31.83 -41.46
C GLY A 424 -38.00 31.63 -42.50
N THR A 425 -36.73 31.62 -42.09
CA THR A 425 -35.57 31.59 -43.00
C THR A 425 -35.27 30.22 -43.64
N GLY A 426 -36.28 29.35 -43.78
CA GLY A 426 -36.14 28.04 -44.44
C GLY A 426 -35.49 26.93 -43.61
N LEU A 427 -35.15 27.17 -42.33
CA LEU A 427 -34.62 26.13 -41.43
C LEU A 427 -35.74 25.16 -41.04
N THR A 428 -35.50 23.87 -41.13
CA THR A 428 -36.50 22.85 -40.75
C THR A 428 -36.45 22.56 -39.25
N GLN A 429 -37.57 22.09 -38.68
CA GLN A 429 -37.60 21.63 -37.28
C GLN A 429 -36.62 20.47 -37.03
N LEU A 430 -36.42 19.60 -38.03
CA LEU A 430 -35.49 18.47 -37.95
C LEU A 430 -34.05 18.94 -37.80
N GLU A 431 -33.64 19.93 -38.59
CA GLU A 431 -32.29 20.53 -38.50
C GLU A 431 -32.07 21.24 -37.16
N LEU A 432 -33.08 21.94 -36.65
CA LEU A 432 -32.99 22.55 -35.32
C LEU A 432 -32.78 21.49 -34.23
N ASP A 433 -33.50 20.37 -34.31
CA ASP A 433 -33.38 19.29 -33.33
C ASP A 433 -31.99 18.63 -33.37
N HIS A 434 -31.36 18.50 -34.55
CA HIS A 434 -29.95 18.09 -34.65
C HIS A 434 -29.00 19.06 -33.97
N ILE A 435 -29.15 20.36 -34.26
CA ILE A 435 -28.29 21.40 -33.66
C ILE A 435 -28.44 21.39 -32.13
N ARG A 436 -29.66 21.22 -31.62
CA ARG A 436 -29.93 21.08 -30.18
C ARG A 436 -29.21 19.89 -29.57
N LEU A 437 -29.34 18.71 -30.17
CA LEU A 437 -28.71 17.50 -29.67
C LEU A 437 -27.18 17.59 -29.71
N ALA A 438 -26.60 18.11 -30.80
CA ALA A 438 -25.16 18.29 -30.91
C ALA A 438 -24.63 19.32 -29.90
N THR A 439 -25.40 20.39 -29.65
CA THR A 439 -25.04 21.38 -28.62
C THR A 439 -25.07 20.76 -27.22
N ALA A 440 -26.08 19.94 -26.92
CA ALA A 440 -26.18 19.22 -25.65
C ALA A 440 -25.00 18.24 -25.46
N GLU A 441 -24.60 17.54 -26.52
CA GLU A 441 -23.44 16.65 -26.48
C GLU A 441 -22.15 17.42 -26.16
N THR A 442 -21.87 18.51 -26.87
CA THR A 442 -20.68 19.34 -26.59
C THR A 442 -20.71 19.95 -25.19
N GLN A 443 -21.89 20.21 -24.63
CA GLN A 443 -22.04 20.65 -23.25
C GLN A 443 -21.63 19.56 -22.26
N ILE A 444 -22.04 18.32 -22.50
CA ILE A 444 -21.68 17.16 -21.67
C ILE A 444 -20.17 16.90 -21.73
N GLU A 445 -19.58 16.93 -22.93
CA GLU A 445 -18.13 16.78 -23.12
C GLU A 445 -17.34 17.86 -22.37
N ARG A 446 -17.78 19.12 -22.44
CA ARG A 446 -17.19 20.23 -21.66
C ARG A 446 -17.26 19.97 -20.14
N LEU A 447 -18.39 19.47 -19.64
CA LEU A 447 -18.56 19.18 -18.21
C LEU A 447 -17.63 18.04 -17.76
N MET A 448 -17.49 17.00 -18.57
CA MET A 448 -16.58 15.89 -18.33
C MET A 448 -15.12 16.33 -18.33
N SER A 449 -14.69 17.14 -19.29
CA SER A 449 -13.31 17.64 -19.34
C SER A 449 -12.99 18.59 -18.19
N LEU A 450 -13.97 19.37 -17.70
CA LEU A 450 -13.82 20.17 -16.49
C LEU A 450 -13.64 19.29 -15.24
N GLY A 451 -14.44 18.23 -15.09
CA GLY A 451 -14.26 17.25 -14.03
C GLY A 451 -12.87 16.61 -14.06
N ASN A 452 -12.43 16.18 -15.25
CA ASN A 452 -11.10 15.59 -15.44
C ASN A 452 -9.95 16.56 -15.11
N TYR A 453 -10.13 17.87 -15.34
CA TYR A 453 -9.15 18.88 -14.92
C TYR A 453 -8.98 18.93 -13.40
N TYR A 454 -10.08 18.92 -12.64
CA TYR A 454 -10.00 18.84 -11.17
C TYR A 454 -9.39 17.52 -10.69
N VAL A 455 -9.74 16.39 -11.30
CA VAL A 455 -9.14 15.09 -10.98
C VAL A 455 -7.63 15.09 -11.23
N ALA A 456 -7.17 15.70 -12.34
CA ALA A 456 -5.75 15.82 -12.64
C ALA A 456 -5.01 16.69 -11.61
N TYR A 457 -5.65 17.72 -11.05
CA TYR A 457 -5.08 18.52 -9.98
C TYR A 457 -4.88 17.70 -8.70
N TYR A 458 -5.90 16.97 -8.26
CA TYR A 458 -5.78 16.08 -7.10
C TYR A 458 -4.76 14.95 -7.33
N ARG A 459 -4.60 14.49 -8.58
CA ARG A 459 -3.54 13.53 -8.92
C ARG A 459 -2.15 14.12 -8.71
N VAL A 460 -1.91 15.39 -9.03
CA VAL A 460 -0.64 16.07 -8.72
C VAL A 460 -0.38 16.06 -7.21
N LEU A 461 -1.38 16.44 -6.39
CA LEU A 461 -1.26 16.43 -4.94
C LEU A 461 -0.95 15.03 -4.38
N ASN A 462 -1.64 14.00 -4.87
CA ASN A 462 -1.38 12.60 -4.51
C ASN A 462 0.04 12.16 -4.91
N THR A 463 0.53 12.53 -6.10
CA THR A 463 1.92 12.22 -6.51
C THR A 463 2.97 12.92 -5.65
N MET A 464 2.65 14.07 -5.06
CA MET A 464 3.49 14.77 -4.10
C MET A 464 3.42 14.18 -2.68
N GLY A 465 2.57 13.16 -2.44
CA GLY A 465 2.36 12.55 -1.13
C GLY A 465 1.71 13.49 -0.10
N ILE A 466 0.92 14.46 -0.57
CA ILE A 466 0.29 15.46 0.30
C ILE A 466 -1.10 14.98 0.73
N ASP A 467 -1.31 14.98 2.04
CA ASP A 467 -2.61 14.72 2.65
C ASP A 467 -3.38 16.04 2.71
N GLY A 468 -4.33 16.27 1.82
CA GLY A 468 -5.00 17.56 1.75
C GLY A 468 -6.29 17.54 0.95
N THR A 469 -7.39 17.93 1.59
CA THR A 469 -8.77 17.90 1.05
C THR A 469 -9.24 19.23 0.46
N LYS A 470 -8.46 20.30 0.61
CA LYS A 470 -8.89 21.65 0.21
C LYS A 470 -8.42 22.00 -1.20
N ILE A 471 -9.39 22.28 -2.06
CA ILE A 471 -9.14 22.90 -3.37
C ILE A 471 -8.54 24.29 -3.12
N GLY A 472 -7.39 24.56 -3.73
CA GLY A 472 -6.74 25.86 -3.65
C GLY A 472 -5.37 25.75 -2.98
N ALA A 473 -4.39 25.30 -3.77
CA ALA A 473 -3.01 25.63 -3.49
C ALA A 473 -2.90 27.15 -3.59
N ASN A 474 -2.67 27.78 -2.45
CA ASN A 474 -2.50 29.22 -2.31
C ASN A 474 -1.03 29.52 -2.02
N ASP A 475 -0.63 30.78 -2.03
CA ASP A 475 0.73 31.20 -1.66
C ASP A 475 1.22 30.62 -0.31
N SER A 476 0.32 30.38 0.64
CA SER A 476 0.61 29.69 1.90
C SER A 476 1.03 28.23 1.73
N PHE A 477 0.45 27.51 0.78
CA PHE A 477 0.80 26.12 0.48
C PHE A 477 2.17 26.04 -0.17
N VAL A 478 2.45 26.92 -1.14
CA VAL A 478 3.78 27.02 -1.79
C VAL A 478 4.86 27.30 -0.75
N LYS A 479 4.62 28.25 0.15
CA LYS A 479 5.53 28.57 1.27
C LYS A 479 5.71 27.40 2.22
N ALA A 480 4.65 26.67 2.58
CA ALA A 480 4.75 25.50 3.44
C ALA A 480 5.62 24.39 2.82
N CYS A 481 5.48 24.13 1.51
CA CYS A 481 6.35 23.21 0.79
C CYS A 481 7.82 23.66 0.83
N GLN A 482 8.08 24.94 0.57
CA GLN A 482 9.45 25.48 0.62
C GLN A 482 10.07 25.35 2.02
N GLN A 483 9.32 25.72 3.06
CA GLN A 483 9.79 25.60 4.46
C GLN A 483 10.10 24.15 4.83
N LYS A 484 9.23 23.20 4.44
CA LYS A 484 9.47 21.77 4.69
C LYS A 484 10.76 21.28 4.02
N LEU A 485 11.01 21.73 2.80
CA LEU A 485 12.22 21.39 2.06
C LEU A 485 13.48 21.99 2.69
N GLU A 486 13.42 23.25 3.13
CA GLU A 486 14.53 23.92 3.82
C GLU A 486 14.86 23.22 5.14
N ALA A 487 13.85 22.85 5.93
CA ALA A 487 14.03 22.09 7.16
C ALA A 487 14.69 20.72 6.91
N ALA A 488 14.20 19.97 5.92
CA ALA A 488 14.77 18.67 5.56
C ALA A 488 16.23 18.77 5.10
N ARG A 489 16.58 19.83 4.35
CA ARG A 489 17.97 20.08 3.94
C ARG A 489 18.87 20.41 5.13
N ALA A 490 18.40 21.23 6.06
CA ALA A 490 19.16 21.57 7.26
C ALA A 490 19.45 20.32 8.12
N GLU A 491 18.44 19.46 8.31
CA GLU A 491 18.58 18.20 9.04
C GLU A 491 19.54 17.24 8.34
N ALA A 492 19.47 17.14 7.00
CA ALA A 492 20.41 16.34 6.23
C ALA A 492 21.86 16.86 6.32
N GLU A 493 22.06 18.19 6.25
CA GLU A 493 23.38 18.80 6.43
C GLU A 493 23.97 18.52 7.82
N GLU A 494 23.14 18.59 8.85
CA GLU A 494 23.53 18.25 10.23
C GLU A 494 23.89 16.77 10.37
N GLY A 495 23.05 15.86 9.88
CA GLY A 495 23.32 14.41 9.93
C GLY A 495 24.57 14.01 9.15
N ILE A 496 24.81 14.64 7.99
CA ILE A 496 26.06 14.46 7.24
C ILE A 496 27.25 14.92 8.09
N ARG A 497 27.17 16.11 8.71
CA ARG A 497 28.23 16.65 9.57
C ARG A 497 28.55 15.72 10.74
N GLU A 498 27.54 15.21 11.43
CA GLU A 498 27.71 14.25 12.54
C GLU A 498 28.38 12.96 12.07
N ALA A 499 27.92 12.37 10.96
CA ALA A 499 28.53 11.18 10.37
C ALA A 499 30.02 11.41 10.02
N TRP A 500 30.35 12.59 9.50
CA TRP A 500 31.72 13.02 9.22
C TRP A 500 32.58 13.14 10.48
N GLU A 501 32.02 13.62 11.59
CA GLU A 501 32.72 13.74 12.86
C GLU A 501 33.00 12.37 13.49
N VAL A 502 32.03 11.46 13.47
CA VAL A 502 32.19 10.08 13.95
C VAL A 502 33.27 9.36 13.14
N ALA A 503 33.21 9.42 11.80
CA ALA A 503 34.21 8.82 10.92
C ALA A 503 35.63 9.35 11.19
N ARG A 504 35.76 10.64 11.50
CA ARG A 504 37.02 11.29 11.86
C ARG A 504 37.55 10.82 13.21
N GLN A 505 36.68 10.64 14.20
CA GLN A 505 37.07 10.21 15.55
C GLN A 505 37.49 8.73 15.60
N GLU A 506 36.85 7.87 14.81
CA GLU A 506 37.12 6.43 14.82
C GLU A 506 38.34 5.99 13.97
N LYS A 507 39.11 6.92 13.38
CA LYS A 507 40.29 6.63 12.52
C LYS A 507 40.00 5.61 11.40
N TRP A 508 38.79 5.59 10.84
CA TRP A 508 38.53 4.92 9.57
C TRP A 508 39.00 5.84 8.44
N VAL A 509 40.30 5.84 8.16
CA VAL A 509 40.87 6.55 7.01
C VAL A 509 41.33 5.51 5.99
N ASP A 510 40.59 5.44 4.88
CA ASP A 510 41.10 5.31 3.50
C ASP A 510 39.94 5.15 2.48
N ILE A 511 38.96 6.06 2.50
CA ILE A 511 38.11 6.30 1.33
C ILE A 511 38.10 7.81 1.06
N PRO A 512 38.65 8.29 -0.06
CA PRO A 512 38.65 9.71 -0.37
C PRO A 512 37.30 10.08 -0.98
N VAL A 513 36.38 10.58 -0.17
CA VAL A 513 35.20 11.29 -0.69
C VAL A 513 35.07 12.57 0.09
N ALA A 514 35.58 13.70 -0.42
CA ALA A 514 35.31 15.01 0.20
C ALA A 514 33.79 15.21 0.40
N PRO A 515 33.34 15.90 1.46
CA PRO A 515 31.92 16.18 1.65
C PRO A 515 31.37 16.89 0.40
N PRO A 516 30.24 16.45 -0.18
CA PRO A 516 29.62 17.21 -1.26
C PRO A 516 29.21 18.56 -0.67
N SER A 517 29.86 19.63 -1.13
CA SER A 517 29.41 20.98 -0.87
C SER A 517 28.03 21.12 -1.50
N VAL A 518 26.97 21.22 -0.70
CA VAL A 518 25.67 21.70 -1.17
C VAL A 518 25.83 23.19 -1.46
N ALA A 519 26.38 23.52 -2.64
CA ALA A 519 26.62 24.88 -3.06
C ALA A 519 25.28 25.60 -3.30
N LYS A 520 25.04 26.67 -2.54
CA LYS A 520 24.03 27.70 -2.83
C LYS A 520 24.33 28.34 -4.20
N LYS A 521 23.27 28.56 -4.99
CA LYS A 521 23.27 28.99 -6.41
C LYS A 521 23.95 30.36 -6.70
N ALA A 522 24.62 30.39 -7.87
CA ALA A 522 24.56 31.36 -8.99
C ALA A 522 25.69 32.39 -9.29
N ALA A 523 26.18 32.28 -10.55
CA ALA A 523 26.69 33.28 -11.52
C ALA A 523 28.21 33.58 -11.62
N PRO A 524 28.73 34.03 -12.79
CA PRO A 524 28.55 33.56 -14.18
C PRO A 524 29.89 33.20 -14.86
N ALA A 525 29.82 32.76 -16.13
CA ALA A 525 30.91 32.23 -16.96
C ALA A 525 32.22 33.05 -17.01
N ALA A 526 33.36 32.35 -16.92
CA ALA A 526 34.66 32.81 -17.43
C ALA A 526 35.48 31.61 -17.94
N LYS A 527 36.13 31.81 -19.09
CA LYS A 527 37.03 30.89 -19.81
C LYS A 527 38.39 30.76 -19.10
N ALA A 528 39.20 29.82 -19.62
CA ALA A 528 40.62 29.51 -19.34
C ALA A 528 40.77 28.40 -18.26
N GLU A 529 41.66 27.41 -18.37
CA GLU A 529 42.73 27.12 -19.34
C GLU A 529 43.10 25.64 -19.19
N VAL A 530 43.52 25.02 -20.28
CA VAL A 530 44.01 23.64 -20.34
C VAL A 530 45.43 23.61 -19.76
N VAL A 531 45.67 22.83 -18.71
CA VAL A 531 47.03 22.41 -18.32
C VAL A 531 47.05 20.89 -18.19
N ALA A 532 47.85 20.29 -19.07
CA ALA A 532 48.11 18.87 -19.18
C ALA A 532 49.23 18.42 -18.22
N ALA A 533 49.12 17.20 -17.69
CA ALA A 533 50.20 16.27 -17.33
C ALA A 533 49.60 14.93 -16.86
N PRO A 534 50.33 13.79 -16.89
CA PRO A 534 50.86 13.10 -18.07
C PRO A 534 50.29 11.67 -18.22
N VAL A 535 50.45 11.12 -19.42
CA VAL A 535 50.04 9.79 -19.87
C VAL A 535 50.90 8.70 -19.20
N VAL A 536 50.25 7.64 -18.70
CA VAL A 536 50.87 6.33 -18.41
C VAL A 536 50.25 5.33 -19.38
N GLU A 537 51.14 4.53 -19.99
CA GLU A 537 50.93 3.64 -21.12
C GLU A 537 49.83 2.58 -20.93
N GLU A 538 49.07 2.38 -22.01
CA GLU A 538 48.09 1.31 -22.21
C GLU A 538 48.76 -0.05 -22.47
N ALA A 539 48.15 -1.11 -21.93
CA ALA A 539 48.26 -2.48 -22.44
C ALA A 539 46.89 -2.89 -23.02
N PRO A 540 46.85 -3.69 -24.11
CA PRO A 540 45.82 -3.63 -25.13
C PRO A 540 44.50 -4.29 -24.74
N VAL A 541 43.42 -3.62 -25.13
CA VAL A 541 42.03 -4.08 -25.13
C VAL A 541 41.84 -5.14 -26.21
N VAL A 542 41.33 -6.32 -25.83
CA VAL A 542 40.69 -7.26 -26.75
C VAL A 542 39.23 -6.81 -26.88
N GLU A 543 38.86 -6.29 -28.04
CA GLU A 543 37.45 -6.06 -28.40
C GLU A 543 36.77 -7.41 -28.61
N GLU A 544 36.08 -7.93 -27.59
CA GLU A 544 35.03 -8.92 -27.81
C GLU A 544 33.76 -8.19 -28.25
N VAL A 545 33.41 -8.35 -29.53
CA VAL A 545 32.11 -7.96 -30.07
C VAL A 545 31.05 -8.80 -29.35
N ILE A 546 30.30 -8.17 -28.45
CA ILE A 546 29.17 -8.81 -27.76
C ILE A 546 28.03 -8.96 -28.78
N ASP A 547 27.74 -10.20 -29.19
CA ASP A 547 26.62 -10.54 -30.06
C ASP A 547 25.31 -10.63 -29.24
N PHE A 548 24.39 -9.69 -29.49
CA PHE A 548 23.10 -9.58 -28.81
C PHE A 548 21.98 -10.44 -29.44
N SER A 549 22.28 -11.26 -30.44
CA SER A 549 21.26 -12.01 -31.19
C SER A 549 20.57 -13.13 -30.39
N ASN A 550 21.00 -13.41 -29.15
CA ASN A 550 20.38 -14.39 -28.25
C ASN A 550 20.02 -13.85 -26.86
N VAL A 551 19.95 -12.53 -26.66
CA VAL A 551 19.45 -11.96 -25.39
C VAL A 551 17.93 -12.08 -25.35
N THR A 552 17.44 -13.07 -24.61
CA THR A 552 16.04 -13.15 -24.18
C THR A 552 15.86 -12.20 -23.00
N ILE A 553 15.16 -11.09 -23.24
CA ILE A 553 14.74 -10.18 -22.18
C ILE A 553 13.61 -10.89 -21.43
N GLU A 554 13.88 -11.38 -20.22
CA GLU A 554 12.80 -11.81 -19.33
C GLU A 554 11.91 -10.59 -19.02
N PRO A 555 10.59 -10.66 -19.29
CA PRO A 555 9.71 -9.58 -18.93
C PRO A 555 9.53 -9.61 -17.41
N LEU A 556 10.12 -8.64 -16.73
CA LEU A 556 9.97 -8.30 -15.30
C LEU A 556 8.51 -8.06 -14.83
N PHE A 557 7.51 -8.45 -15.63
CA PHE A 557 6.08 -8.18 -15.44
C PHE A 557 5.16 -9.37 -15.75
N ALA A 558 5.69 -10.57 -16.05
CA ALA A 558 4.84 -11.73 -16.35
C ALA A 558 3.90 -12.10 -15.18
N ASP A 559 4.33 -11.88 -13.93
CA ASP A 559 3.54 -12.25 -12.75
C ASP A 559 2.59 -11.15 -12.25
N CYS A 560 2.57 -9.97 -12.89
CA CYS A 560 1.72 -8.85 -12.48
C CYS A 560 0.44 -8.69 -13.31
N VAL A 561 0.29 -9.42 -14.43
CA VAL A 561 -0.92 -9.37 -15.26
C VAL A 561 -1.19 -10.75 -15.88
N ASP A 562 -2.11 -11.51 -15.26
CA ASP A 562 -2.67 -12.72 -15.87
C ASP A 562 -3.72 -12.35 -16.94
N PHE A 563 -3.27 -12.24 -18.18
CA PHE A 563 -4.12 -11.93 -19.33
C PHE A 563 -5.09 -13.06 -19.70
N GLU A 564 -4.84 -14.32 -19.29
CA GLU A 564 -5.79 -15.42 -19.53
C GLU A 564 -6.99 -15.35 -18.59
N THR A 565 -6.78 -14.91 -17.35
CA THR A 565 -7.88 -14.66 -16.40
C THR A 565 -8.65 -13.38 -16.75
N PHE A 566 -7.98 -12.35 -17.27
CA PHE A 566 -8.63 -11.10 -17.71
C PHE A 566 -9.52 -11.28 -18.96
N SER A 567 -9.17 -12.20 -19.86
CA SER A 567 -9.95 -12.47 -21.08
C SER A 567 -11.12 -13.44 -20.88
N LYS A 568 -11.17 -14.18 -19.75
CA LYS A 568 -12.24 -15.14 -19.42
C LYS A 568 -13.23 -14.63 -18.37
N SER A 569 -13.06 -13.42 -17.82
CA SER A 569 -14.08 -12.82 -16.96
C SER A 569 -15.25 -12.32 -17.80
N ASP A 570 -16.27 -13.16 -17.87
CA ASP A 570 -17.57 -12.95 -18.50
C ASP A 570 -18.25 -11.71 -17.91
N PHE A 571 -18.49 -10.68 -18.74
CA PHE A 571 -19.27 -9.49 -18.40
C PHE A 571 -20.77 -9.80 -18.38
N ARG A 572 -21.20 -10.62 -17.41
CA ARG A 572 -22.60 -10.72 -16.98
C ARG A 572 -22.71 -10.96 -15.48
N ALA A 573 -22.73 -9.88 -14.72
CA ALA A 573 -23.46 -9.74 -13.46
C ALA A 573 -23.83 -8.27 -13.30
#